data_AF-A0A970ZIB7-F1
#
_entry.id   AF-A0A970ZIB7-F1
#
_cell.length_a   1.000
_cell.length_b   1.000
_cell.length_c   1.000
_cell.angle_alpha   90.00
_cell.angle_beta   90.00
_cell.angle_gamma   90.00
#
_symmetry.space_group_name_H-M   'P 1'
#
loop_
_entity.id
_entity.type
_entity.pdbx_description
1 polymer ?
#
loop_
_entity_poly.entity_id
_entity_poly.type
_entity_poly.pdbx_seq_one_letter_code
_entity_poly.pdbx_strand_id
1 'polypeptide(L)'
;MPKYPTNWIDYSLPSGQTFAVAVCGYAGKVRHMYIGHDPVRRAFIHEIYVDDESCQTASHCLALDCPHNRSEEEHLLHMLDMNEDEPLDAEAAEQWGTTSTLASFLKLTRRINQILPDELKKRQEPVGEEEPGSGE
;
A
#
# COMPACT_ATOMS: atom_id res chain seq x y z
N MET A 1 14.75 9.60 -11.54
CA MET A 1 13.33 9.60 -11.14
C MET A 1 13.25 10.19 -9.74
N PRO A 2 12.43 11.23 -9.49
CA PRO A 2 12.22 11.74 -8.15
C PRO A 2 11.77 10.63 -7.20
N LYS A 3 12.34 10.65 -5.99
CA LYS A 3 12.06 9.69 -4.92
C LYS A 3 11.08 10.32 -3.95
N TYR A 4 10.01 9.62 -3.60
CA TYR A 4 9.03 10.07 -2.62
C TYR A 4 9.05 9.12 -1.42
N PRO A 5 8.87 9.65 -0.20
CA PRO A 5 8.88 8.81 1.00
C PRO A 5 7.69 7.85 1.01
N THR A 6 7.87 6.70 1.67
CA THR A 6 6.78 5.82 2.10
C THR A 6 6.56 6.00 3.60
N ASN A 7 5.36 6.46 3.97
CA ASN A 7 4.99 6.67 5.36
C ASN A 7 4.29 5.43 5.92
N TRP A 8 4.73 4.94 7.06
CA TRP A 8 4.15 3.77 7.71
C TRP A 8 3.18 4.16 8.82
N ILE A 9 2.00 3.54 8.84
CA ILE A 9 1.02 3.67 9.92
C ILE A 9 0.71 2.29 10.48
N ASP A 10 0.77 2.16 11.81
CA ASP A 10 0.37 0.97 12.53
C ASP A 10 -1.09 1.11 13.01
N TYR A 11 -1.90 0.08 12.78
CA TYR A 11 -3.28 -0.03 13.23
C TYR A 11 -3.43 -1.23 14.17
N SER A 12 -4.35 -1.09 15.13
CA SER A 12 -4.75 -2.16 16.04
C SER A 12 -6.25 -2.41 15.87
N LEU A 13 -6.61 -3.66 15.60
CA LEU A 13 -8.00 -4.09 15.55
C LEU A 13 -8.51 -4.36 16.99
N PRO A 14 -9.84 -4.28 17.23
CA PRO A 14 -10.42 -4.60 18.53
C PRO A 14 -10.10 -6.03 19.03
N SER A 15 -9.82 -6.95 18.10
CA SER A 15 -9.38 -8.32 18.39
C SER A 15 -7.97 -8.41 18.98
N GLY A 16 -7.24 -7.29 19.06
CA GLY A 16 -5.83 -7.24 19.46
C GLY A 16 -4.84 -7.54 18.33
N GLN A 17 -5.31 -7.93 17.15
CA GLN A 17 -4.47 -8.09 15.97
C GLN A 17 -4.02 -6.73 15.46
N THR A 18 -2.72 -6.59 15.16
CA THR A 18 -2.17 -5.39 14.54
C THR A 18 -1.93 -5.61 13.05
N PHE A 19 -1.93 -4.53 12.29
CA PHE A 19 -1.50 -4.51 10.91
C PHE A 19 -0.91 -3.14 10.59
N ALA A 20 -0.07 -3.05 9.58
CA ALA A 20 0.47 -1.78 9.14
C ALA A 20 0.21 -1.52 7.67
N VAL A 21 0.18 -0.24 7.33
CA VAL A 21 0.00 0.23 5.96
C VAL A 21 1.15 1.13 5.56
N ALA A 22 1.58 0.97 4.32
CA ALA A 22 2.55 1.83 3.67
C ALA A 22 1.81 2.82 2.77
N VAL A 23 1.97 4.12 3.05
CA VAL A 23 1.33 5.22 2.32
C VAL A 23 2.36 5.85 1.38
N CYS A 24 2.01 5.88 0.09
CA CYS A 24 2.82 6.49 -0.96
C CYS A 24 2.87 8.02 -0.79
N GLY A 25 4.06 8.59 -0.60
CA GLY A 25 4.23 10.04 -0.51
C GLY A 25 3.91 10.81 -1.79
N TYR A 26 3.90 10.15 -2.96
CA TYR A 26 3.51 10.81 -4.21
C TYR A 26 1.99 10.95 -4.38
N ALA A 27 1.28 9.83 -4.23
CA ALA A 27 -0.15 9.73 -4.50
C ALA A 27 -1.02 9.94 -3.26
N GLY A 28 -0.44 9.86 -2.05
CA GLY A 28 -1.17 9.94 -0.78
C GLY A 28 -2.12 8.76 -0.54
N LYS A 29 -1.78 7.58 -1.08
CA LYS A 29 -2.62 6.37 -1.04
C LYS A 29 -1.86 5.19 -0.47
N VAL A 30 -2.58 4.27 0.16
CA VAL A 30 -2.08 2.96 0.60
C VAL A 30 -1.59 2.18 -0.61
N ARG A 31 -0.30 1.84 -0.60
CA ARG A 31 0.35 1.03 -1.65
C ARG A 31 0.62 -0.40 -1.21
N HIS A 32 0.82 -0.63 0.08
CA HIS A 32 1.02 -1.95 0.68
C HIS A 32 0.38 -2.03 2.07
N MET A 33 0.03 -3.25 2.49
CA MET A 33 -0.47 -3.56 3.82
C MET A 33 0.08 -4.92 4.26
N TYR A 34 0.36 -5.09 5.55
CA TYR A 34 0.81 -6.37 6.11
C TYR A 34 0.29 -6.54 7.54
N ILE A 35 0.10 -7.79 7.99
CA ILE A 35 -0.33 -8.13 9.35
C ILE A 35 0.88 -8.03 10.30
N GLY A 36 0.67 -7.46 11.48
CA GLY A 36 1.68 -7.31 12.54
C GLY A 36 2.57 -6.08 12.38
N HIS A 37 3.79 -6.19 12.90
CA HIS A 37 4.87 -5.21 12.74
C HIS A 37 6.06 -5.91 12.06
N ASP A 38 6.34 -5.58 10.79
CA ASP A 38 7.37 -6.22 9.96
C ASP A 38 8.52 -5.23 9.75
N PRO A 39 9.54 -5.22 10.63
CA PRO A 39 10.65 -4.27 10.54
C PRO A 39 11.51 -4.48 9.30
N VAL A 40 11.55 -5.70 8.76
CA VAL A 40 12.34 -6.04 7.57
C VAL A 40 11.73 -5.36 6.35
N ARG A 41 10.43 -5.55 6.11
CA ARG A 41 9.75 -4.88 4.99
C ARG A 41 9.78 -3.36 5.11
N ARG A 42 9.70 -2.81 6.33
CA ARG A 42 9.83 -1.35 6.55
C ARG A 42 11.19 -0.80 6.13
N ALA A 43 12.26 -1.55 6.38
CA ALA A 43 13.60 -1.15 5.96
C ALA A 43 13.74 -1.13 4.43
N PHE A 44 13.06 -2.03 3.71
CA PHE A 44 13.15 -2.10 2.25
C PHE A 44 12.14 -1.21 1.51
N ILE A 45 10.99 -0.91 2.10
CA ILE A 45 9.91 -0.13 1.48
C ILE A 45 9.82 1.23 2.20
N HIS A 46 10.84 2.05 2.03
CA HIS A 46 10.91 3.42 2.57
C HIS A 46 10.71 4.48 1.49
N GLU A 47 10.78 4.13 0.21
CA GLU A 47 10.72 5.06 -0.92
C GLU A 47 9.89 4.50 -2.08
N ILE A 48 9.48 5.41 -2.97
CA ILE A 48 8.94 5.09 -4.28
C ILE A 48 9.49 6.05 -5.33
N TYR A 49 9.85 5.51 -6.48
CA TYR A 49 10.38 6.23 -7.61
C TYR A 49 9.24 6.40 -8.60
N VAL A 50 8.96 7.64 -9.00
CA VAL A 50 7.87 7.97 -9.92
C VAL A 50 8.43 8.73 -11.12
N ASP A 51 8.03 8.35 -12.31
CA ASP A 51 8.23 9.12 -13.55
C ASP A 51 6.87 9.54 -14.13
N ASP A 52 6.90 10.14 -15.31
CA ASP A 52 5.71 10.69 -15.95
C ASP A 52 4.69 9.61 -16.36
N GLU A 53 5.13 8.36 -16.56
CA GLU A 53 4.30 7.28 -17.12
C GLU A 53 3.96 6.18 -16.10
N SER A 54 4.79 5.97 -15.10
CA SER A 54 4.72 4.83 -14.18
C SER A 54 5.46 5.08 -12.87
N CYS A 55 5.43 4.09 -11.98
CA CYS A 55 6.30 4.04 -10.81
C CYS A 55 7.01 2.69 -10.72
N GLN A 56 8.11 2.63 -9.95
CA GLN A 56 8.91 1.42 -9.79
C GLN A 56 8.10 0.21 -9.28
N THR A 57 7.01 0.45 -8.54
CA THR A 57 6.14 -0.60 -8.01
C THR A 57 4.79 -0.66 -8.70
N ALA A 58 4.73 -0.20 -9.97
CA ALA A 58 3.49 -0.16 -10.73
C ALA A 58 2.86 -1.54 -10.94
N SER A 59 3.61 -2.64 -10.82
CA SER A 59 3.10 -4.01 -10.93
C SER A 59 2.62 -4.62 -9.59
N HIS A 60 2.85 -3.96 -8.46
CA HIS A 60 2.57 -4.49 -7.13
C HIS A 60 2.07 -3.38 -6.18
N CYS A 61 0.97 -2.72 -6.51
CA CYS A 61 0.43 -1.61 -5.72
C CYS A 61 -1.08 -1.72 -5.51
N LEU A 62 -1.52 -1.55 -4.26
CA LEU A 62 -2.93 -1.64 -3.87
C LEU A 62 -3.79 -0.44 -4.32
N ALA A 63 -3.18 0.69 -4.66
CA ALA A 63 -3.87 1.88 -5.14
C ALA A 63 -4.19 1.76 -6.63
N LEU A 64 -5.10 0.84 -7.00
CA LEU A 64 -5.47 0.56 -8.41
C LEU A 64 -6.01 1.78 -9.17
N ASP A 65 -6.49 2.79 -8.45
CA ASP A 65 -6.99 4.06 -8.99
C ASP A 65 -5.89 5.14 -9.11
N CYS A 66 -4.62 4.79 -8.95
CA CYS A 66 -3.48 5.69 -9.18
C CYS A 66 -3.08 5.68 -10.66
N PRO A 67 -2.90 6.84 -11.32
CA PRO A 67 -2.57 6.90 -12.74
C PRO A 67 -1.19 6.31 -13.10
N HIS A 68 -0.27 6.23 -12.13
CA HIS A 68 1.05 5.62 -12.29
C HIS A 68 1.06 4.12 -11.91
N ASN A 69 -0.07 3.58 -11.48
CA ASN A 69 -0.22 2.16 -11.20
C ASN A 69 -0.60 1.41 -12.49
N ARG A 70 -0.05 0.20 -12.63
CA ARG A 70 -0.32 -0.74 -13.73
C ARG A 70 -0.70 -2.13 -13.19
N SER A 71 -0.98 -2.22 -11.89
CA SER A 71 -1.41 -3.45 -11.24
C SER A 71 -2.84 -3.77 -11.68
N GLU A 72 -3.09 -5.05 -11.89
CA GLU A 72 -4.41 -5.61 -12.11
C GLU A 72 -4.75 -6.48 -10.91
N GLU A 73 -6.01 -6.87 -10.75
CA GLU A 73 -6.45 -7.69 -9.62
C GLU A 73 -5.66 -9.01 -9.53
N GLU A 74 -5.35 -9.62 -10.68
CA GLU A 74 -4.56 -10.86 -10.79
C GLU A 74 -3.13 -10.70 -10.22
N HIS A 75 -2.50 -9.54 -10.41
CA HIS A 75 -1.17 -9.26 -9.85
C HIS A 75 -1.20 -9.21 -8.32
N LEU A 76 -2.35 -8.85 -7.73
CA LEU A 76 -2.50 -8.74 -6.27
C LEU A 76 -2.74 -10.08 -5.59
N LEU A 77 -3.25 -11.10 -6.29
CA LEU A 77 -3.37 -12.45 -5.76
C LEU A 77 -1.99 -13.01 -5.40
N HIS A 78 -1.00 -12.81 -6.27
CA HIS A 78 0.38 -13.17 -5.98
C HIS A 78 0.96 -12.44 -4.77
N MET A 79 0.59 -11.17 -4.54
CA MET A 79 1.02 -10.45 -3.34
C MET A 79 0.43 -11.02 -2.05
N LEU A 80 -0.76 -11.62 -2.14
CA LEU A 80 -1.45 -12.26 -1.02
C LEU A 80 -1.05 -13.74 -0.85
N ASP A 81 -0.10 -14.24 -1.65
CA ASP A 81 0.27 -15.66 -1.71
C ASP A 81 -0.92 -16.58 -2.02
N MET A 82 -1.84 -16.07 -2.85
CA MET A 82 -3.03 -16.77 -3.30
C MET A 82 -2.84 -17.19 -4.77
N ASN A 83 -3.07 -18.47 -5.06
CA ASN A 83 -3.03 -18.98 -6.45
C ASN A 83 -4.30 -18.60 -7.22
N GLU A 84 -5.43 -18.54 -6.53
CA GLU A 84 -6.73 -18.10 -7.03
C GLU A 84 -7.46 -17.35 -5.92
N ASP A 85 -8.48 -16.56 -6.29
CA ASP A 85 -9.28 -15.84 -5.32
C ASP A 85 -10.15 -16.80 -4.51
N GLU A 86 -9.88 -16.92 -3.22
CA GLU A 86 -10.60 -17.79 -2.30
C GLU A 86 -11.87 -17.11 -1.78
N PRO A 87 -12.97 -17.86 -1.58
CA PRO A 87 -14.19 -17.29 -1.06
C PRO A 87 -14.06 -16.97 0.44
N LEU A 88 -14.62 -15.83 0.85
CA LEU A 88 -14.89 -15.53 2.24
C LEU A 88 -15.92 -16.50 2.83
N ASP A 89 -15.87 -16.71 4.14
CA ASP A 89 -16.96 -17.36 4.86
C ASP A 89 -18.26 -16.55 4.73
N ALA A 90 -19.41 -17.20 4.96
CA ALA A 90 -20.72 -16.61 4.71
C ALA A 90 -20.97 -15.32 5.53
N GLU A 91 -20.49 -15.28 6.78
CA GLU A 91 -20.67 -14.13 7.67
C GLU A 91 -19.85 -12.94 7.17
N ALA A 92 -18.58 -13.17 6.84
CA ALA A 92 -17.71 -12.14 6.27
C ALA A 92 -18.20 -11.66 4.90
N ALA A 93 -18.70 -12.58 4.06
CA ALA A 93 -19.20 -12.24 2.73
C ALA A 93 -20.43 -11.32 2.78
N GLU A 94 -21.35 -11.59 3.72
CA GLU A 94 -22.51 -10.74 3.98
C GLU A 94 -22.09 -9.35 4.46
N GLN A 95 -21.20 -9.28 5.45
CA GLN A 95 -20.72 -8.02 6.02
C GLN A 95 -20.01 -7.12 4.99
N TRP A 96 -19.20 -7.72 4.11
CA TRP A 96 -18.43 -7.00 3.11
C TRP A 96 -19.14 -6.85 1.77
N GLY A 97 -20.28 -7.52 1.57
CA GLY A 97 -21.05 -7.51 0.33
C GLY A 97 -20.24 -8.03 -0.86
N THR A 98 -19.46 -9.08 -0.65
CA THR A 98 -18.66 -9.76 -1.67
C THR A 98 -18.25 -11.13 -1.16
N THR A 99 -18.25 -12.16 -2.01
CA THR A 99 -17.67 -13.47 -1.67
C THR A 99 -16.16 -13.51 -1.94
N SER A 100 -15.63 -12.59 -2.75
CA SER A 100 -14.21 -12.53 -3.11
C SER A 100 -13.35 -11.98 -1.97
N THR A 101 -12.31 -12.73 -1.57
CA THR A 101 -11.31 -12.28 -0.58
C THR A 101 -10.54 -11.08 -1.11
N LEU A 102 -10.11 -11.13 -2.37
CA LEU A 102 -9.39 -10.01 -2.99
C LEU A 102 -10.26 -8.74 -3.04
N ALA A 103 -11.52 -8.85 -3.46
CA ALA A 103 -12.43 -7.70 -3.51
C ALA A 103 -12.68 -7.12 -2.11
N SER A 104 -12.77 -7.96 -1.08
CA SER A 104 -12.87 -7.50 0.31
C SER A 104 -11.61 -6.76 0.75
N PHE A 105 -10.43 -7.29 0.41
CA PHE A 105 -9.15 -6.65 0.69
C PHE A 105 -9.00 -5.28 0.02
N LEU A 106 -9.44 -5.16 -1.24
CA LEU A 106 -9.48 -3.89 -1.97
C LEU A 106 -10.49 -2.90 -1.36
N LYS A 107 -11.66 -3.37 -0.90
CA LYS A 107 -12.62 -2.54 -0.16
C LYS A 107 -12.02 -2.04 1.16
N LEU A 108 -11.31 -2.89 1.90
CA LEU A 108 -10.60 -2.49 3.12
C LEU A 108 -9.56 -1.41 2.81
N THR A 109 -8.75 -1.61 1.78
CA THR A 109 -7.74 -0.61 1.36
C THR A 109 -8.38 0.74 1.03
N ARG A 110 -9.51 0.75 0.32
CA ARG A 110 -10.26 1.97 0.01
C ARG A 110 -10.80 2.65 1.27
N ARG A 111 -11.33 1.89 2.23
CA ARG A 111 -11.77 2.43 3.53
C ARG A 111 -10.60 3.05 4.29
N ILE A 112 -9.42 2.40 4.28
CA ILE A 112 -8.23 2.95 4.92
C ILE A 112 -7.83 4.27 4.28
N ASN A 113 -7.79 4.36 2.94
CA ASN A 113 -7.50 5.61 2.22
C ASN A 113 -8.42 6.77 2.65
N GLN A 114 -9.69 6.50 2.96
CA GLN A 114 -10.64 7.53 3.40
C GLN A 114 -10.31 8.06 4.80
N ILE A 115 -9.83 7.18 5.70
CA ILE A 115 -9.51 7.53 7.10
C ILE A 115 -8.04 7.91 7.33
N LEU A 116 -7.21 7.93 6.28
CA LEU A 116 -5.83 8.41 6.40
C LEU A 116 -5.81 9.85 6.96
N PRO A 117 -4.76 10.22 7.72
CA PRO A 117 -4.49 11.62 8.05
C PRO A 117 -4.41 12.50 6.79
N ASP A 118 -4.98 13.69 6.83
CA ASP A 118 -5.06 14.57 5.65
C ASP A 118 -3.69 15.04 5.18
N GLU A 119 -2.72 15.12 6.08
CA GLU A 119 -1.32 15.41 5.76
C GLU A 119 -0.72 14.34 4.83
N LEU A 120 -1.06 13.07 5.08
CA LEU A 120 -0.53 11.93 4.32
C LEU A 120 -1.25 11.72 2.98
N LYS A 121 -2.46 12.28 2.82
CA LYS A 121 -3.18 12.27 1.53
C LYS A 121 -2.60 13.25 0.51
N LYS A 122 -1.80 14.22 0.96
CA LYS A 122 -1.16 15.21 0.09
C LYS A 122 0.15 14.65 -0.49
N ARG A 123 0.50 15.11 -1.70
CA ARG A 123 1.82 14.86 -2.27
C ARG A 123 2.88 15.46 -1.35
N GLN A 124 3.81 14.63 -0.92
CA GLN A 124 4.97 15.00 -0.12
C GLN A 124 6.09 15.53 -1.03
N GLU A 125 7.01 16.28 -0.45
CA GLU A 125 8.23 16.67 -1.15
C GLU A 125 9.07 15.44 -1.48
N PRO A 126 9.75 15.44 -2.65
CA PRO A 126 10.69 14.39 -2.95
C PRO A 126 11.85 14.42 -1.96
N VAL A 127 12.30 13.25 -1.53
CA VAL A 127 13.53 13.14 -0.75
C VAL A 127 14.71 13.41 -1.68
N GLY A 128 15.54 14.39 -1.32
CA GLY A 128 16.73 14.76 -2.10
C GLY A 128 17.72 13.60 -2.20
N GLU A 129 18.54 13.60 -3.25
CA GLU A 129 19.71 12.73 -3.29
C GLU A 129 20.69 13.24 -2.23
N GLU A 130 20.96 12.47 -1.18
CA GLU A 130 22.18 12.69 -0.40
C GLU A 130 23.35 12.55 -1.38
N GLU A 131 24.01 13.66 -1.72
CA GLU A 131 25.31 13.60 -2.38
C GLU A 131 26.21 12.74 -1.49
N PRO A 132 26.86 11.69 -2.02
CA PRO A 132 27.80 10.91 -1.25
C PRO A 132 28.96 11.84 -0.86
N GLY A 133 28.97 12.24 0.40
CA GLY A 133 29.99 13.01 1.12
C GLY A 133 31.07 13.69 0.28
N SER A 134 30.98 15.01 0.13
CA SER A 134 32.17 15.86 0.18
C SER A 134 32.67 15.88 1.64
N GLY A 135 33.24 14.77 2.09
CA GLY A 135 33.97 14.67 3.35
C GLY A 135 35.45 14.59 3.05
N GLU A 136 36.10 15.75 3.13
CA GLU A 136 37.55 15.97 3.02
C GLU A 136 38.40 15.11 3.97
#